data_AF-A0A914C4R8-F1
#
_entry.id   AF-A0A914C4R8-F1
#
_cell.length_a   1.000
_cell.length_b   1.000
_cell.length_c   1.000
_cell.angle_alpha   90.00
_cell.angle_beta   90.00
_cell.angle_gamma   90.00
#
_symmetry.space_group_name_H-M   'P 1'
#
loop_
_entity.id
_entity.type
_entity.pdbx_description
1 polymer ?
#
loop_
_entity_poly.entity_id
_entity_poly.type
_entity_poly.pdbx_seq_one_letter_code
_entity_poly.pdbx_strand_id
1 'polypeptide(L)'
;MLLKATWSDEAEDLSNLGIDIYMYIFENNPHVRTLFPKIHQHWENWRSSKEVEMQGYLFATTLARVIENIDNIELTRPFLYKIGARHVAYAKRGFRRNYWEMFQDGMACVMTNRIFNSFNCHLDRVQKNDAVATWKKLAVFVINNLKEGFDSASAIAK
;
A
#
# COMPACT_ATOMS: atom_id res chain seq x y z
N MET A 1 1.87 15.67 -14.47
CA MET A 1 2.62 14.46 -14.06
C MET A 1 1.67 13.27 -14.05
N LEU A 2 2.03 12.15 -14.71
CA LEU A 2 1.13 10.98 -14.91
C LEU A 2 0.61 10.35 -13.61
N LEU A 3 1.39 10.40 -12.53
CA LEU A 3 0.95 9.91 -11.22
C LEU A 3 -0.27 10.68 -10.70
N LYS A 4 -0.24 12.02 -10.72
CA LYS A 4 -1.39 12.88 -10.33
C LYS A 4 -2.59 12.65 -11.25
N ALA A 5 -2.37 12.40 -12.54
CA ALA A 5 -3.44 12.13 -13.51
C ALA A 5 -4.09 10.74 -13.38
N THR A 6 -3.44 9.81 -12.66
CA THR A 6 -3.93 8.44 -12.42
C THR A 6 -4.24 8.19 -10.94
N TRP A 7 -4.26 9.27 -10.16
CA TRP A 7 -4.65 9.30 -8.76
C TRP A 7 -6.06 9.88 -8.65
N SER A 8 -6.80 9.44 -7.63
CA SER A 8 -8.11 9.99 -7.28
C SER A 8 -8.02 10.56 -5.87
N ASP A 9 -8.56 11.74 -5.65
CA ASP A 9 -8.69 12.33 -4.31
C ASP A 9 -10.05 11.98 -3.68
N GLU A 10 -10.89 11.19 -4.36
CA GLU A 10 -12.18 10.76 -3.84
C GLU A 10 -12.00 9.70 -2.75
N ALA A 11 -12.59 9.95 -1.58
CA ALA A 11 -12.42 9.10 -0.40
C ALA A 11 -12.85 7.64 -0.65
N GLU A 12 -13.90 7.44 -1.43
CA GLU A 12 -14.40 6.11 -1.81
C GLU A 12 -13.38 5.36 -2.68
N ASP A 13 -12.84 6.00 -3.72
CA ASP A 13 -11.80 5.43 -4.58
C ASP A 13 -10.53 5.05 -3.82
N LEU A 14 -10.16 5.88 -2.84
CA LEU A 14 -9.03 5.66 -1.96
C LEU A 14 -9.25 4.48 -1.02
N SER A 15 -10.43 4.41 -0.39
CA SER A 15 -10.80 3.26 0.43
C SER A 15 -10.76 1.96 -0.38
N ASN A 16 -11.38 1.97 -1.56
CA ASN A 16 -11.38 0.85 -2.49
C ASN A 16 -9.95 0.47 -2.91
N LEU A 17 -9.05 1.44 -3.11
CA LEU A 17 -7.65 1.16 -3.49
C LEU A 17 -6.96 0.34 -2.43
N GLY A 18 -7.08 0.77 -1.17
CA GLY A 18 -6.50 0.06 -0.05
C GLY A 18 -7.08 -1.34 0.10
N ILE A 19 -8.41 -1.47 -0.01
CA ILE A 19 -9.11 -2.77 0.07
C ILE A 19 -8.63 -3.71 -1.03
N ASP A 20 -8.55 -3.26 -2.29
CA ASP A 20 -8.08 -4.06 -3.43
C ASP A 20 -6.66 -4.59 -3.20
N ILE A 21 -5.77 -3.77 -2.61
CA ILE A 21 -4.39 -4.17 -2.28
C ILE A 21 -4.39 -5.25 -1.19
N TYR A 22 -5.18 -5.08 -0.13
CA TYR A 22 -5.32 -6.11 0.91
C TYR A 22 -5.95 -7.40 0.37
N MET A 23 -6.91 -7.30 -0.57
CA MET A 23 -7.49 -8.44 -1.29
C MET A 23 -6.42 -9.20 -2.05
N TYR A 24 -5.63 -8.51 -2.87
CA TYR A 24 -4.52 -9.12 -3.59
C TYR A 24 -3.57 -9.85 -2.63
N ILE A 25 -3.18 -9.20 -1.51
CA ILE A 25 -2.26 -9.80 -0.54
C ILE A 25 -2.87 -11.04 0.11
N PHE A 26 -4.11 -10.98 0.59
CA PHE A 26 -4.71 -12.11 1.29
C PHE A 26 -5.05 -13.28 0.37
N GLU A 27 -5.34 -13.04 -0.90
CA GLU A 27 -5.59 -14.08 -1.90
C GLU A 27 -4.29 -14.79 -2.31
N ASN A 28 -3.22 -14.03 -2.56
CA ASN A 28 -1.93 -14.58 -2.99
C ASN A 28 -1.07 -15.09 -1.82
N ASN A 29 -1.29 -14.57 -0.61
CA ASN A 29 -0.54 -14.93 0.60
C ASN A 29 -1.49 -15.20 1.79
N PRO A 30 -2.27 -16.29 1.77
CA PRO A 30 -3.32 -16.55 2.78
C PRO A 30 -2.84 -16.57 4.23
N HIS A 31 -1.58 -16.94 4.48
CA HIS A 31 -0.98 -16.97 5.81
C HIS A 31 -0.89 -15.58 6.46
N VAL A 32 -0.80 -14.50 5.67
CA VAL A 32 -0.74 -13.11 6.15
C VAL A 32 -2.01 -12.71 6.91
N ARG A 33 -3.14 -13.36 6.63
CA ARG A 33 -4.42 -13.12 7.31
C ARG A 33 -4.32 -13.30 8.83
N THR A 34 -3.43 -14.18 9.30
CA THR A 34 -3.21 -14.45 10.74
C THR A 34 -2.69 -13.22 11.50
N LEU A 35 -2.05 -12.27 10.81
CA LEU A 35 -1.61 -11.00 11.39
C LEU A 35 -2.77 -10.05 11.72
N PHE A 36 -3.95 -10.32 11.16
CA PHE A 36 -5.14 -9.50 11.27
C PHE A 36 -6.27 -10.29 11.95
N PRO A 37 -6.16 -10.62 13.25
CA PRO A 37 -7.11 -11.51 13.93
C PRO A 37 -8.56 -10.99 13.90
N LYS A 38 -8.77 -9.67 13.99
CA LYS A 38 -10.12 -9.07 13.89
C LYS A 38 -10.74 -9.23 12.50
N ILE A 39 -9.92 -9.18 11.45
CA ILE A 39 -10.36 -9.42 10.07
C ILE A 39 -10.65 -10.92 9.88
N HIS A 40 -9.77 -11.77 10.40
CA HIS A 40 -9.88 -13.21 10.31
C HIS A 40 -11.18 -13.76 10.96
N GLN A 41 -11.64 -13.14 12.05
CA GLN A 41 -12.91 -13.46 12.71
C GLN A 41 -14.15 -13.29 11.79
N HIS A 42 -14.06 -12.44 10.77
CA HIS A 42 -15.15 -12.15 9.85
C HIS A 42 -14.87 -12.67 8.43
N TRP A 43 -14.07 -13.74 8.28
CA TRP A 43 -13.54 -14.16 6.97
C TRP A 43 -14.58 -14.38 5.87
N GLU A 44 -15.81 -14.81 6.18
CA GLU A 44 -16.83 -14.98 5.13
C GLU A 44 -17.23 -13.64 4.48
N ASN A 45 -17.21 -12.55 5.25
CA ASN A 45 -17.61 -11.20 4.83
C ASN A 45 -16.51 -10.16 5.11
N TRP A 46 -15.25 -10.59 5.09
CA TRP A 46 -14.15 -9.74 5.56
C TRP A 46 -13.99 -8.49 4.70
N ARG A 47 -14.27 -8.60 3.39
CA ARG A 47 -14.20 -7.49 2.44
C ARG A 47 -15.09 -6.29 2.83
N SER A 48 -16.19 -6.55 3.53
CA SER A 48 -17.11 -5.53 4.05
C SER A 48 -16.92 -5.23 5.53
N SER A 49 -15.85 -5.74 6.16
CA SER A 49 -15.59 -5.51 7.57
C SER A 49 -14.96 -4.13 7.78
N LYS A 50 -15.36 -3.46 8.86
CA LYS A 50 -14.83 -2.14 9.24
C LYS A 50 -13.32 -2.15 9.45
N GLU A 51 -12.77 -3.30 9.86
CA GLU A 51 -11.34 -3.47 10.05
C GLU A 51 -10.58 -3.40 8.73
N VAL A 52 -11.10 -4.00 7.67
CA VAL A 52 -10.46 -3.99 6.34
C VAL A 52 -10.57 -2.62 5.71
N GLU A 53 -11.75 -2.00 5.81
CA GLU A 53 -11.98 -0.63 5.40
C GLU A 53 -10.99 0.33 6.10
N MET A 54 -10.82 0.18 7.42
CA MET A 54 -9.84 0.97 8.17
C MET A 54 -8.40 0.74 7.71
N GLN A 55 -7.99 -0.52 7.48
CA GLN A 55 -6.65 -0.81 6.97
C GLN A 55 -6.44 -0.23 5.57
N GLY A 56 -7.45 -0.35 4.70
CA GLY A 56 -7.44 0.23 3.36
C GLY A 56 -7.31 1.76 3.40
N TYR A 57 -8.11 2.43 4.24
CA TYR A 57 -8.04 3.86 4.45
C TYR A 57 -6.68 4.34 4.96
N LEU A 58 -6.10 3.66 5.97
CA LEU A 58 -4.76 4.00 6.49
C LEU A 58 -3.68 3.85 5.43
N PHE A 59 -3.80 2.83 4.57
CA PHE A 59 -2.88 2.63 3.47
C PHE A 59 -3.02 3.73 2.40
N ALA A 60 -4.26 4.03 1.98
CA ALA A 60 -4.53 5.03 0.96
C ALA A 60 -4.13 6.44 1.41
N THR A 61 -4.39 6.81 2.67
CA THR A 61 -3.95 8.09 3.25
C THR A 61 -2.42 8.18 3.35
N THR A 62 -1.73 7.06 3.58
CA THR A 62 -0.27 7.02 3.52
C THR A 62 0.23 7.35 2.11
N LEU A 63 -0.40 6.77 1.08
CA LEU A 63 -0.06 7.07 -0.32
C LEU A 63 -0.41 8.51 -0.69
N ALA A 64 -1.59 9.00 -0.30
CA ALA A 64 -2.04 10.38 -0.51
C ALA A 64 -0.98 11.37 -0.03
N ARG A 65 -0.49 11.18 1.21
CA ARG A 65 0.55 12.04 1.78
C ARG A 65 1.82 12.08 0.96
N VAL A 66 2.24 10.95 0.37
CA VAL A 66 3.43 10.88 -0.49
C VAL A 66 3.18 11.56 -1.82
N ILE A 67 1.99 11.39 -2.41
CA ILE A 67 1.59 11.97 -3.70
C ILE A 67 1.43 13.49 -3.60
N GLU A 68 0.85 14.00 -2.52
CA GLU A 68 0.76 15.43 -2.21
C GLU A 68 2.14 16.11 -2.18
N ASN A 69 3.16 15.37 -1.75
CA ASN A 69 4.53 15.87 -1.59
C ASN A 69 5.45 15.38 -2.71
N ILE A 70 4.93 14.88 -3.84
CA ILE A 70 5.73 14.20 -4.86
C ILE A 70 6.87 15.06 -5.44
N ASP A 71 6.65 16.38 -5.55
CA ASP A 71 7.67 17.32 -6.05
C ASP A 71 8.84 17.47 -5.06
N ASN A 72 8.62 17.11 -3.78
CA ASN A 72 9.62 17.06 -2.72
C ASN A 72 9.50 15.74 -1.92
N ILE A 73 9.42 14.60 -2.63
CA ILE A 73 9.05 13.30 -2.05
C ILE A 73 9.92 12.88 -0.86
N GLU A 74 11.17 13.34 -0.85
CA GLU A 74 12.16 13.13 0.21
C GLU A 74 11.69 13.64 1.60
N LEU A 75 10.85 14.67 1.63
CA LEU A 75 10.25 15.19 2.88
C LEU A 75 9.33 14.17 3.56
N THR A 76 8.88 13.14 2.84
CA THR A 76 8.01 12.09 3.38
C THR A 76 8.78 10.93 4.01
N ARG A 77 10.10 10.84 3.83
CA ARG A 77 10.91 9.75 4.40
C ARG A 77 10.77 9.62 5.92
N PRO A 78 10.85 10.70 6.74
CA PRO A 78 10.71 10.57 8.18
C PRO A 78 9.33 10.05 8.61
N PHE A 79 8.29 10.36 7.83
CA PHE A 79 6.94 9.86 8.07
C PHE A 79 6.84 8.36 7.77
N LEU A 80 7.32 7.93 6.60
CA LEU A 80 7.36 6.52 6.21
C LEU A 80 8.23 5.70 7.18
N TYR A 81 9.42 6.18 7.51
CA TYR A 81 10.30 5.56 8.51
C TYR A 81 9.56 5.29 9.83
N LYS A 82 8.82 6.28 10.35
CA LYS A 82 8.04 6.12 11.59
C LYS A 82 6.93 5.07 11.47
N ILE A 83 6.28 4.95 10.32
CA ILE A 83 5.31 3.88 10.07
C ILE A 83 6.00 2.52 10.12
N GLY A 84 7.12 2.38 9.41
CA GLY A 84 7.95 1.16 9.42
C GLY A 84 8.37 0.75 10.83
N ALA A 85 8.89 1.69 11.61
CA ALA A 85 9.30 1.46 13.00
C ALA A 85 8.15 0.96 13.89
N ARG A 86 6.93 1.52 13.72
CA ARG A 86 5.74 1.07 14.47
C ARG A 86 5.37 -0.38 14.17
N HIS A 87 5.69 -0.90 12.98
CA HIS A 87 5.37 -2.28 12.61
C HIS A 87 6.22 -3.32 13.36
N VAL A 88 7.30 -2.93 14.04
CA VAL A 88 8.07 -3.83 14.92
C VAL A 88 7.20 -4.40 16.05
N ALA A 89 6.20 -3.64 16.51
CA ALA A 89 5.23 -4.13 17.50
C ALA A 89 4.47 -5.38 17.03
N TYR A 90 4.35 -5.60 15.72
CA TYR A 90 3.69 -6.76 15.13
C TYR A 90 4.62 -7.93 14.84
N ALA A 91 5.95 -7.78 15.02
CA ALA A 91 6.90 -8.87 14.83
C ALA A 91 6.61 -10.05 15.78
N LYS A 92 6.17 -9.78 17.01
CA LYS A 92 5.73 -10.80 17.98
C LYS A 92 4.51 -11.60 17.51
N ARG A 93 3.71 -11.05 16.59
CA ARG A 93 2.56 -11.74 15.96
C ARG A 93 2.94 -12.44 14.65
N GLY A 94 4.23 -12.45 14.30
CA GLY A 94 4.74 -13.10 13.09
C GLY A 94 4.89 -12.17 11.89
N PHE A 95 4.76 -10.85 12.04
CA PHE A 95 5.10 -9.92 10.95
C PHE A 95 6.59 -10.03 10.62
N ARG A 96 6.91 -10.17 9.33
CA ARG A 96 8.29 -10.31 8.85
C ARG A 96 8.61 -9.20 7.86
N ARG A 97 9.88 -8.81 7.82
CA ARG A 97 10.40 -7.82 6.87
C ARG A 97 10.01 -8.12 5.42
N ASN A 98 10.02 -9.40 5.04
CA ASN A 98 9.72 -9.81 3.66
C ASN A 98 8.22 -9.69 3.27
N TYR A 99 7.33 -9.34 4.22
CA TYR A 99 5.93 -9.08 3.90
C TYR A 99 5.72 -7.74 3.20
N TRP A 100 6.66 -6.80 3.35
CA TRP A 100 6.62 -5.52 2.65
C TRP A 100 6.67 -5.68 1.12
N GLU A 101 7.35 -6.71 0.63
CA GLU A 101 7.42 -7.09 -0.78
C GLU A 101 6.03 -7.45 -1.31
N MET A 102 5.18 -8.10 -0.51
CA MET A 102 3.80 -8.44 -0.88
C MET A 102 2.94 -7.18 -1.07
N PHE A 103 3.16 -6.15 -0.25
CA PHE A 103 2.51 -4.84 -0.45
C PHE A 103 2.99 -4.15 -1.71
N GLN A 104 4.29 -4.24 -2.03
CA GLN A 104 4.83 -3.71 -3.28
C GLN A 104 4.17 -4.35 -4.51
N ASP A 105 4.06 -5.68 -4.50
CA ASP A 105 3.45 -6.44 -5.59
C ASP A 105 1.95 -6.14 -5.72
N GLY A 106 1.25 -6.05 -4.58
CA GLY A 106 -0.17 -5.67 -4.53
C GLY A 106 -0.42 -4.27 -5.10
N MET A 107 0.38 -3.28 -4.69
CA MET A 107 0.32 -1.94 -5.26
C MET A 107 0.54 -1.95 -6.78
N ALA A 108 1.57 -2.66 -7.26
CA ALA A 108 1.88 -2.72 -8.68
C ALA A 108 0.75 -3.39 -9.49
N CYS A 109 0.20 -4.50 -8.99
CA CYS A 109 -0.89 -5.23 -9.65
C CYS A 109 -2.17 -4.40 -9.69
N VAL A 110 -2.62 -3.90 -8.54
CA VAL A 110 -3.88 -3.15 -8.42
C VAL A 110 -3.82 -1.86 -9.23
N MET A 111 -2.72 -1.11 -9.18
CA MET A 111 -2.59 0.11 -9.98
C MET A 111 -2.51 -0.19 -11.49
N THR A 112 -1.88 -1.29 -11.90
CA THR A 112 -1.89 -1.72 -13.30
C THR A 112 -3.32 -2.01 -13.75
N ASN A 113 -4.05 -2.82 -12.99
CA ASN A 113 -5.44 -3.16 -13.30
C ASN A 113 -6.30 -1.90 -13.35
N ARG A 114 -6.17 -1.00 -12.37
CA ARG A 114 -6.88 0.28 -12.36
C ARG A 114 -6.54 1.14 -13.57
N ILE A 115 -5.28 1.33 -13.93
CA ILE A 115 -4.90 2.18 -15.08
C ILE A 115 -5.41 1.61 -16.42
N PHE A 116 -5.42 0.29 -16.57
CA PHE A 116 -5.86 -0.36 -17.80
C PHE A 116 -7.38 -0.54 -17.89
N ASN A 117 -8.06 -0.76 -16.75
CA ASN A 117 -9.50 -1.03 -16.68
C ASN A 117 -10.34 0.20 -16.25
N SER A 118 -9.71 1.24 -15.68
CA SER A 118 -10.36 2.51 -15.37
C SER A 118 -10.82 3.19 -16.65
N PHE A 119 -11.99 3.82 -16.55
CA PHE A 119 -12.58 4.71 -17.54
C PHE A 119 -11.79 6.01 -17.79
N ASN A 120 -10.56 6.17 -17.28
CA ASN A 120 -9.64 7.25 -17.67
C ASN A 120 -9.17 7.05 -19.12
N CYS A 121 -10.10 7.27 -20.04
CA CYS A 121 -10.07 6.98 -21.47
C CYS A 121 -9.11 7.89 -22.26
N HIS A 122 -8.55 8.91 -21.61
CA HIS A 122 -7.74 9.93 -22.27
C HIS A 122 -6.26 9.55 -22.39
N LEU A 123 -5.78 8.53 -21.67
CA LEU A 123 -4.40 8.07 -21.78
C LEU A 123 -4.25 7.01 -22.87
N ASP A 124 -3.30 7.21 -23.76
CA ASP A 124 -2.89 6.20 -24.73
C ASP A 124 -2.13 5.04 -24.07
N ARG A 125 -1.83 3.99 -24.83
CA ARG A 125 -1.14 2.79 -24.31
C ARG A 125 0.26 3.10 -23.78
N VAL A 126 0.99 4.02 -24.39
CA VAL A 126 2.34 4.41 -23.95
C VAL A 126 2.25 5.16 -22.62
N GLN A 127 1.35 6.13 -22.53
CA GLN A 127 1.09 6.88 -21.30
C GLN A 127 0.60 5.99 -20.15
N LYS A 128 -0.23 4.98 -20.43
CA LYS A 128 -0.64 3.96 -19.44
C LYS A 128 0.55 3.15 -18.93
N ASN A 129 1.43 2.71 -19.82
CA ASN A 129 2.65 2.01 -19.44
C ASN A 129 3.57 2.89 -18.58
N ASP A 130 3.74 4.15 -18.94
CA ASP A 130 4.56 5.12 -18.20
C ASP A 130 3.97 5.42 -16.82
N ALA A 131 2.63 5.53 -16.73
CA ALA A 131 1.93 5.66 -15.45
C ALA A 131 2.19 4.45 -14.55
N VAL A 132 2.04 3.22 -15.07
CA VAL A 132 2.36 1.99 -14.33
C VAL A 132 3.81 1.96 -13.87
N ALA A 133 4.76 2.34 -14.74
CA ALA A 133 6.17 2.41 -14.37
C ALA A 133 6.42 3.43 -13.23
N THR A 134 5.70 4.56 -13.26
CA THR A 134 5.78 5.58 -12.21
C THR A 134 5.22 5.07 -10.88
N TRP A 135 4.08 4.38 -10.90
CA TRP A 135 3.50 3.74 -9.72
C TRP A 135 4.40 2.66 -9.11
N LYS A 136 5.08 1.86 -9.94
CA LYS A 136 6.07 0.88 -9.48
C LYS A 136 7.25 1.57 -8.76
N LYS A 137 7.75 2.68 -9.30
CA LYS A 137 8.82 3.47 -8.65
C LYS A 137 8.36 4.05 -7.31
N LEU A 138 7.13 4.58 -7.24
CA LEU A 138 6.54 5.06 -5.99
C LEU A 138 6.42 3.94 -4.95
N ALA A 139 5.93 2.77 -5.34
CA ALA A 139 5.82 1.61 -4.45
C ALA A 139 7.18 1.22 -3.88
N VAL A 140 8.23 1.14 -4.72
CA VAL A 140 9.60 0.87 -4.27
C VAL A 140 10.08 1.94 -3.27
N PHE A 141 9.86 3.22 -3.56
CA PHE A 141 10.22 4.31 -2.64
C PHE A 141 9.53 4.16 -1.28
N VAL A 142 8.20 3.97 -1.27
CA VAL A 142 7.42 3.81 -0.03
C VAL A 142 7.93 2.61 0.77
N ILE A 143 8.03 1.45 0.12
CA ILE A 143 8.40 0.19 0.76
C ILE A 143 9.84 0.23 1.31
N ASN A 144 10.79 0.82 0.59
CA ASN A 144 12.17 0.92 1.08
C ASN A 144 12.26 1.76 2.37
N ASN A 145 11.55 2.89 2.44
CA ASN A 145 11.55 3.72 3.64
C ASN A 145 10.82 3.04 4.82
N LEU A 146 9.74 2.29 4.56
CA LEU A 146 9.08 1.47 5.57
C LEU A 146 10.01 0.37 6.11
N LYS A 147 10.73 -0.32 5.22
CA LYS A 147 11.73 -1.34 5.60
C LYS A 147 12.86 -0.75 6.43
N GLU A 148 13.39 0.40 6.05
CA GLU A 148 14.47 1.08 6.78
C GLU A 148 14.06 1.39 8.23
N GLY A 149 12.85 1.92 8.42
CA GLY A 149 12.28 2.18 9.75
C GLY A 149 12.10 0.90 10.57
N PHE A 150 11.59 -0.15 9.94
CA PHE A 150 11.39 -1.45 10.57
C PHE A 150 12.71 -2.09 10.99
N ASP A 151 13.71 -2.10 10.11
CA ASP A 151 15.01 -2.72 10.32
C ASP A 151 15.76 -2.02 11.47
N SER A 152 15.77 -0.69 11.44
CA SER A 152 16.43 0.14 12.45
C SER A 152 15.80 -0.04 13.83
N ALA A 153 14.47 -0.01 13.93
CA ALA A 153 13.76 -0.21 15.19
C ALA A 153 13.87 -1.67 15.69
N SER A 154 13.92 -2.65 14.79
CA SER A 154 14.12 -4.06 15.15
C SER A 154 15.51 -4.34 15.71
N ALA A 155 16.53 -3.60 15.27
CA ALA A 155 17.89 -3.72 15.81
C ALA A 155 18.00 -3.22 17.25
N ILE A 156 17.20 -2.20 17.62
CA ILE A 156 17.16 -1.63 18.99
C ILE A 156 16.34 -2.51 19.94
N ALA A 157 15.34 -3.23 19.42
CA ALA A 157 14.43 -4.06 20.22
C ALA A 157 14.98 -5.47 20.56
N LYS A 158 16.17 -5.83 20.05
CA LYS A 158 16.89 -7.06 20.38
C LYS A 158 17.76 -6.87 21.61
#